data_AF-R7V7H0-F1
#
_entry.id   AF-R7V7H0-F1
#
_cell.length_a   1.000
_cell.length_b   1.000
_cell.length_c   1.000
_cell.angle_alpha   90.00
_cell.angle_beta   90.00
_cell.angle_gamma   90.00
#
_symmetry.space_group_name_H-M   'P 1'
#
loop_
_entity.id
_entity.type
_entity.pdbx_description
1 polymer ?
#
loop_
_entity_poly.entity_id
_entity_poly.type
_entity_poly.pdbx_seq_one_letter_code
_entity_poly.pdbx_strand_id
1 'polypeptide(L)' 'QFGYQPGRNTTQVLVLVVDRISKAFKQGEVTIDVLIDFQKAFDTIQYKIILSKLLRYRIRGTLHRWFTN' A
#
# COMPACT_ATOMS: atom_id res chain seq x y z
N GLN A 1 1.09 2.35 -5.49
CA GLN A 1 1.49 2.73 -4.11
C GLN A 1 2.32 3.99 -4.18
N PHE A 2 1.96 5.01 -3.40
CA PHE A 2 2.59 6.34 -3.44
C PHE A 2 3.22 6.73 -2.09
N GLY A 3 2.82 6.09 -0.99
CA GLY A 3 3.49 6.23 0.30
C GLY A 3 4.76 5.38 0.38
N TYR A 4 5.75 5.88 1.14
CA TYR A 4 7.00 5.19 1.46
C TYR A 4 7.82 4.75 0.23
N GLN A 5 7.71 5.48 -0.89
CA GLN A 5 8.47 5.21 -2.12
C GLN A 5 9.19 6.48 -2.60
N PRO A 6 10.52 6.43 -2.85
CA PRO A 6 11.25 7.55 -3.42
C PRO A 6 10.65 8.02 -4.75
N GLY A 7 10.60 9.34 -4.96
CA GLY A 7 10.07 9.94 -6.18
C GLY A 7 8.54 9.90 -6.31
N ARG A 8 7.81 9.45 -5.27
CA ARG A 8 6.34 9.47 -5.22
C ARG A 8 5.84 10.30 -4.05
N ASN A 9 4.69 10.96 -4.24
CA ASN A 9 4.07 11.78 -3.20
C ASN A 9 2.53 11.67 -3.23
N THR A 10 1.90 12.26 -2.22
CA THR A 10 0.44 12.25 -2.06
C THR A 10 -0.28 13.06 -3.13
N THR A 11 0.33 14.13 -3.65
CA THR A 11 -0.25 14.93 -4.74
C THR A 11 -0.48 14.09 -6.00
N GLN A 12 0.45 13.20 -6.33
CA GLN A 12 0.29 12.29 -7.49
C GLN A 12 -0.91 11.34 -7.33
N VAL A 13 -1.24 10.92 -6.10
CA VAL A 13 -2.46 10.12 -5.83
C VAL A 13 -3.70 10.94 -6.17
N LEU A 14 -3.77 12.18 -5.68
CA LEU A 14 -4.92 13.05 -5.88
C LEU A 14 -5.14 13.33 -7.37
N VAL A 15 -4.07 13.65 -8.10
CA VAL A 15 -4.14 13.86 -9.56
C VAL A 15 -4.67 12.60 -10.27
N LEU A 16 -4.18 11.41 -9.89
CA LEU A 16 -4.65 10.15 -10.48
C LEU A 16 -6.14 9.88 -10.20
N VAL A 17 -6.61 10.14 -8.97
CA VAL A 17 -8.02 9.94 -8.60
C VAL A 17 -8.91 10.90 -9.37
N VAL A 18 -8.57 12.19 -9.42
CA VAL A 18 -9.32 13.21 -10.16
C VAL A 18 -9.38 12.88 -11.65
N ASP A 19 -8.27 12.45 -12.25
CA ASP A 19 -8.23 12.02 -13.65
C ASP A 19 -9.18 10.83 -13.92
N ARG A 20 -9.19 9.82 -13.04
CA ARG A 20 -10.08 8.66 -13.16
C ARG A 20 -11.54 9.03 -13.06
N ILE A 21 -11.91 9.84 -12.06
CA ILE A 21 -13.29 10.32 -11.90
C ILE A 21 -13.72 11.14 -13.12
N SER A 22 -12.84 12.03 -13.60
CA SER A 22 -13.13 12.88 -14.76
C SER A 22 -13.33 12.07 -16.05
N LYS A 23 -12.59 10.97 -16.22
CA LYS A 23 -12.73 10.08 -17.38
C LYS A 23 -14.04 9.30 -17.34
N ALA A 24 -14.35 8.66 -16.21
CA ALA A 24 -15.59 7.93 -16.02
C ALA A 24 -16.82 8.84 -16.20
N PHE A 25 -16.76 10.07 -15.65
CA PHE A 25 -17.81 11.07 -15.85
C PHE A 25 -18.04 11.39 -17.33
N LYS A 26 -16.96 11.60 -18.11
CA LYS A 26 -17.06 11.86 -19.55
C LYS A 26 -17.64 10.68 -20.34
N GLN A 27 -17.51 9.45 -19.82
CA GLN A 27 -18.01 8.23 -20.43
C GLN A 27 -19.44 7.88 -19.98
N GLY A 28 -20.04 8.66 -19.09
CA GLY A 28 -21.35 8.36 -18.50
C GLY A 28 -21.32 7.19 -17.53
N GLU A 29 -20.14 6.81 -17.03
CA GLU A 29 -19.97 5.70 -16.09
C GLU A 29 -20.17 6.16 -14.64
N VAL A 30 -20.74 5.26 -13.83
CA VAL A 30 -20.83 5.46 -12.38
C VAL A 30 -19.47 5.16 -11.75
N THR A 31 -18.95 6.09 -10.96
CA THR A 31 -17.72 5.90 -10.18
C THR A 31 -18.06 5.63 -8.72
N ILE A 32 -17.44 4.60 -8.13
CA ILE A 32 -17.54 4.28 -6.71
C ILE A 32 -16.12 4.23 -6.15
N ASP A 33 -15.88 4.95 -5.06
CA ASP A 33 -14.63 4.89 -4.32
C ASP A 33 -14.82 4.14 -2.99
N VAL A 34 -13.83 3.31 -2.62
CA VAL A 34 -13.84 2.51 -1.40
C VAL A 34 -12.59 2.86 -0.60
N LEU A 35 -12.78 3.65 0.45
CA LEU A 35 -11.72 4.11 1.34
C LEU A 35 -11.68 3.22 2.58
N ILE A 36 -10.56 2.51 2.77
CA ILE A 36 -10.32 1.63 3.91
C ILE A 36 -9.11 2.16 4.66
N ASP A 37 -9.28 2.44 5.95
CA ASP A 37 -8.20 2.79 6.85
C ASP A 37 -8.02 1.69 7.92
N PHE A 38 -6.76 1.38 8.24
CA PHE A 38 -6.43 0.35 9.23
C PHE A 38 -5.98 1.00 10.52
N GLN A 39 -6.76 0.82 11.59
CA GLN A 39 -6.37 1.28 12.91
C GLN A 39 -5.07 0.59 13.35
N LYS A 40 -4.07 1.40 13.72
CA LYS A 40 -2.77 0.93 14.24
C LYS A 40 -2.20 -0.19 13.37
N ALA A 41 -2.10 0.02 12.06
CA ALA A 41 -1.73 -1.02 11.09
C ALA A 41 -0.50 -1.87 11.48
N PHE A 42 0.51 -1.26 12.11
CA PHE A 42 1.70 -1.99 12.56
C PHE A 42 1.45 -2.86 13.80
N ASP A 43 0.53 -2.47 14.69
CA ASP A 43 0.14 -3.24 15.87
C ASP A 43 -0.81 -4.39 15.50
N THR A 44 -1.58 -4.24 14.42
CA THR A 44 -2.66 -5.18 14.03
C THR A 44 -2.24 -6.18 12.95
N ILE A 45 -1.14 -5.95 12.23
CA ILE A 45 -0.67 -6.91 11.23
C ILE A 45 -0.14 -8.19 11.91
N GLN A 46 -0.55 -9.34 11.37
CA GLN A 46 -0.03 -10.64 11.80
C GLN A 46 1.45 -10.78 11.47
N TYR A 47 2.28 -10.86 12.53
CA TYR A 47 3.73 -10.87 12.40
C TYR A 47 4.29 -12.00 11.52
N LYS A 48 3.68 -13.19 11.63
CA LYS A 48 4.03 -14.37 10.82
C LYS A 48 3.96 -14.08 9.32
N ILE A 49 2.96 -13.30 8.87
CA ILE A 49 2.78 -12.96 7.46
C ILE A 49 3.92 -12.06 6.97
N ILE A 50 4.33 -11.07 7.77
CA ILE A 50 5.47 -10.20 7.44
C ILE A 50 6.75 -11.03 7.33
N LEU A 51 7.04 -11.87 8.33
CA LEU A 51 8.24 -12.70 8.34
C LEU A 51 8.33 -13.63 7.13
N SER A 52 7.21 -14.24 6.71
CA SER A 52 7.16 -15.06 5.50
C SER A 52 7.40 -14.23 4.23
N LYS A 53 6.89 -13.01 4.16
CA LYS A 53 7.14 -12.09 3.03
C LYS A 53 8.62 -11.70 2.92
N LEU A 54 9.29 -11.44 4.05
CA LEU A 54 10.73 -11.13 4.07
C LEU A 54 11.57 -12.28 3.50
N LEU A 55 11.27 -13.54 3.88
CA LEU A 55 11.91 -14.72 3.30
C LEU A 55 11.70 -14.82 1.79
N ARG A 56 10.50 -14.51 1.31
CA ARG A 56 10.16 -14.48 -0.13
C ARG A 56 10.94 -13.39 -0.88
N TYR A 57 11.21 -12.26 -0.24
CA TYR A 57 12.07 -11.20 -0.77
C TYR A 57 13.57 -11.47 -0.58
N ARG A 58 13.94 -12.70 -0.21
CA ARG A 58 15.34 -13.15 -0.01
C ARG A 58 16.06 -12.51 1.17
N ILE A 59 15.34 -11.87 2.08
CA ILE A 59 15.87 -11.45 3.38
C ILE A 59 15.89 -12.69 4.28
N ARG A 60 17.09 -13.23 4.53
CA ARG A 60 17.32 -14.54 5.19
C ARG A 60 18.45 -14.45 6.22
N GLY A 61 18.68 -15.55 6.95
CA GLY A 61 19.83 -15.69 7.85
C GLY A 61 19.78 -14.71 9.02
N THR A 62 20.89 -14.02 9.28
CA THR A 62 20.97 -13.05 10.39
C THR A 62 19.96 -11.93 10.24
N LEU A 63 19.81 -11.34 9.05
CA LEU A 63 18.89 -10.24 8.85
C LEU A 63 17.43 -10.63 9.08
N HIS A 64 17.03 -11.86 8.72
CA HIS A 64 15.69 -12.35 9.05
C HIS A 64 15.52 -12.55 10.57
N ARG A 65 16.55 -13.07 11.24
CA ARG A 65 16.57 -13.25 12.71
C ARG A 65 16.44 -11.95 13.50
N TRP A 66 16.93 -10.83 12.97
CA TRP A 66 16.73 -9.51 13.59
C TRP A 66 15.25 -9.14 13.70
N PHE A 67 14.43 -9.57 12.76
CA PHE A 67 12.99 -9.34 12.82
C PHE A 67 12.31 -10.41 13.71
N THR A 68 12.81 -11.63 13.82
CA THR A 68 12.09 -12.65 14.63
C THR A 68 12.21 -12.50 16.15
N ASN A 69 13.16 -11.69 16.64
CA ASN A 69 13.44 -11.47 18.07
C ASN A 69 12.76 -10.19 18.57
#